data_AF-A0A6I0ED32-F1
#
_entry.id   AF-A0A6I0ED32-F1
#
_cell.length_a   1.000
_cell.length_b   1.000
_cell.length_c   1.000
_cell.angle_alpha   90.00
_cell.angle_beta   90.00
_cell.angle_gamma   90.00
#
_symmetry.space_group_name_H-M   'P 1'
#
loop_
_entity.id
_entity.type
_entity.pdbx_description
1 polymer ?
#
loop_
_entity_poly.entity_id
_entity_poly.type
_entity_poly.pdbx_seq_one_letter_code
_entity_poly.pdbx_strand_id
1 'polypeptide(L)'
;MNDHFWPSIYPGVIVAVIIGFATGGIVAIIAGAVGGLIGSIAAYFLTNWLGLQDSAISLAILIAGASAGGYVGAQAGVRLVQARAGRS
;
A
#
# COMPACT_ATOMS: atom_id res chain seq x y z
N MET A 1 9.44 -19.87 -2.03
CA MET A 1 9.18 -18.42 -2.17
C MET A 1 10.42 -17.81 -2.79
N ASN A 2 10.28 -17.05 -3.88
CA ASN A 2 11.42 -16.42 -4.57
C ASN A 2 12.19 -15.52 -3.59
N ASP A 3 13.48 -15.72 -3.53
CA ASP A 3 14.48 -14.86 -2.89
C ASP A 3 14.38 -13.39 -3.31
N HIS A 4 13.86 -13.10 -4.51
CA HIS A 4 13.62 -11.73 -5.01
C HIS A 4 12.29 -11.09 -4.56
N PHE A 5 11.36 -11.84 -3.98
CA PHE A 5 10.02 -11.31 -3.65
C PHE A 5 10.08 -10.24 -2.55
N TRP A 6 10.66 -10.59 -1.40
CA TRP A 6 10.71 -9.69 -0.25
C TRP A 6 11.51 -8.41 -0.51
N PRO A 7 12.72 -8.46 -1.13
CA PRO A 7 13.47 -7.26 -1.52
C PRO A 7 12.69 -6.30 -2.41
N SER A 8 11.93 -6.83 -3.36
CA SER A 8 11.19 -6.02 -4.35
C SER A 8 10.01 -5.25 -3.75
N ILE A 9 9.48 -5.72 -2.61
CA ILE A 9 8.26 -5.18 -2.01
C ILE A 9 8.59 -4.17 -0.90
N TYR A 10 9.78 -4.22 -0.29
CA TYR A 10 10.18 -3.30 0.78
C TYR A 10 9.98 -1.80 0.46
N PRO A 11 10.35 -1.28 -0.73
CA PRO A 11 10.12 0.13 -1.04
C PRO A 11 8.64 0.50 -1.00
N GLY A 12 7.76 -0.38 -1.51
CA GLY A 12 6.31 -0.18 -1.48
C GLY A 12 5.74 -0.17 -0.07
N VAL A 13 6.21 -1.06 0.81
CA VAL A 13 5.79 -1.09 2.23
C VAL A 13 6.20 0.19 2.96
N ILE A 14 7.43 0.67 2.74
CA ILE A 14 7.93 1.90 3.37
C ILE A 14 7.07 3.10 2.94
N VAL A 15 6.77 3.23 1.65
CA VAL A 15 5.90 4.30 1.13
C VAL A 15 4.49 4.21 1.71
N ALA A 16 3.91 3.02 1.78
CA ALA A 16 2.58 2.80 2.36
C ALA A 16 2.49 3.22 3.83
N VAL A 17 3.52 2.91 4.63
CA VAL A 17 3.59 3.30 6.04
C VAL A 17 3.69 4.82 6.19
N ILE A 18 4.52 5.49 5.37
CA ILE A 18 4.67 6.96 5.39
C ILE A 18 3.34 7.66 5.03
N ILE A 19 2.63 7.16 4.01
CA ILE A 19 1.31 7.68 3.63
C ILE A 19 0.30 7.49 4.77
N GLY A 20 0.35 6.34 5.45
CA GLY A 20 -0.44 6.08 6.66
C GLY A 20 -0.20 7.16 7.71
N PHE A 21 1.06 7.43 8.07
CA PHE A 21 1.43 8.45 9.06
C PHE A 21 0.92 9.86 8.71
N ALA A 22 0.90 10.23 7.43
CA ALA A 22 0.42 11.54 6.98
C ALA A 22 -1.09 11.77 7.20
N THR A 23 -1.88 10.73 7.46
CA THR A 23 -3.36 10.84 7.59
C THR A 23 -3.87 11.04 9.03
N GLY A 24 -2.98 11.13 10.03
CA GLY A 24 -3.27 11.75 11.33
C GLY A 24 -3.99 10.89 12.39
N GLY A 25 -4.41 9.65 12.10
CA GLY A 25 -5.05 8.77 13.08
C GLY A 25 -4.57 7.31 13.02
N ILE A 26 -4.39 6.64 14.18
CA ILE A 26 -3.80 5.29 14.25
C ILE A 26 -4.56 4.23 13.42
N VAL A 27 -5.89 4.32 13.36
CA VAL A 27 -6.71 3.43 12.53
C VAL A 27 -6.48 3.68 11.04
N ALA A 28 -6.35 4.94 10.63
CA ALA A 28 -6.04 5.31 9.25
C ALA A 28 -4.59 4.91 8.88
N ILE A 29 -3.66 5.01 9.83
CA ILE A 29 -2.26 4.55 9.67
C ILE A 29 -2.23 3.04 9.41
N ILE A 30 -2.88 2.24 10.26
CA ILE A 30 -2.90 0.78 10.12
C ILE A 30 -3.63 0.38 8.83
N ALA A 31 -4.80 0.95 8.56
CA ALA A 31 -5.57 0.64 7.36
C ALA A 31 -4.84 1.06 6.08
N GLY A 32 -4.14 2.20 6.09
CA GLY A 32 -3.29 2.65 5.00
C GLY A 32 -2.07 1.76 4.79
N ALA A 33 -1.38 1.35 5.85
CA ALA A 33 -0.25 0.42 5.73
C ALA A 33 -0.68 -0.93 5.13
N VAL A 34 -1.82 -1.48 5.59
CA VAL A 34 -2.38 -2.73 5.05
C VAL A 34 -2.81 -2.53 3.59
N GLY A 35 -3.50 -1.44 3.28
CA GLY A 35 -3.93 -1.12 1.92
C GLY A 35 -2.76 -1.00 0.96
N GLY A 36 -1.68 -0.32 1.35
CA GLY A 36 -0.50 -0.16 0.50
C GLY A 36 0.33 -1.43 0.38
N LEU A 37 0.36 -2.28 1.42
CA LEU A 37 0.91 -3.63 1.30
C LEU A 37 0.17 -4.43 0.23
N ILE A 38 -1.16 -4.48 0.29
CA ILE A 38 -2.02 -5.17 -0.70
C ILE A 38 -1.79 -4.59 -2.10
N GLY A 39 -1.77 -3.26 -2.22
CA GLY A 39 -1.52 -2.57 -3.48
C GLY A 39 -0.15 -2.89 -4.09
N SER A 40 0.90 -2.95 -3.26
CA SER A 40 2.24 -3.34 -3.72
C SER A 40 2.31 -4.81 -4.17
N ILE A 41 1.62 -5.72 -3.46
CA ILE A 41 1.56 -7.13 -3.82
C ILE A 41 0.83 -7.30 -5.16
N ALA A 42 -0.30 -6.63 -5.35
CA ALA A 42 -1.04 -6.64 -6.62
C ALA A 42 -0.17 -6.11 -7.77
N ALA A 43 0.53 -5.00 -7.55
CA ALA A 43 1.47 -4.42 -8.51
C ALA A 43 2.63 -5.36 -8.86
N TYR A 44 3.22 -6.06 -7.86
CA TYR A 44 4.25 -7.06 -8.08
C TYR A 44 3.78 -8.15 -9.04
N PHE A 45 2.62 -8.75 -8.78
CA PHE A 45 2.07 -9.80 -9.65
C PHE A 45 1.76 -9.29 -11.06
N LEU A 46 1.26 -8.04 -11.18
CA LEU A 46 1.05 -7.41 -12.48
C LEU A 46 2.37 -7.23 -13.24
N THR A 47 3.42 -6.73 -12.59
CA THR A 47 4.74 -6.55 -13.22
C THR A 47 5.39 -7.87 -13.61
N ASN A 48 5.20 -8.92 -12.81
CA ASN A 48 5.68 -10.27 -13.11
C ASN A 48 4.96 -10.85 -14.32
N TRP A 49 3.64 -10.67 -14.41
CA TRP A 49 2.84 -11.12 -15.54
C TRP A 49 3.20 -10.41 -16.85
N LEU A 50 3.53 -9.12 -16.77
CA LEU A 50 3.98 -8.31 -17.90
C LEU A 50 5.47 -8.50 -18.26
N GLY A 51 6.22 -9.30 -17.49
CA GLY A 51 7.65 -9.53 -17.73
C GLY A 51 8.54 -8.31 -17.47
N LEU A 52 8.10 -7.35 -16.66
CA LEU A 52 8.80 -6.07 -16.40
C LEU A 52 9.76 -6.11 -15.21
N GLN A 53 10.07 -7.30 -14.69
CA GLN A 53 10.65 -7.56 -13.37
C GLN A 53 11.92 -6.73 -13.08
N ASP A 54 12.84 -6.65 -14.03
CA ASP A 54 14.16 -6.01 -13.90
C ASP A 54 14.21 -4.58 -14.46
N SER A 55 13.09 -3.88 -14.49
CA SER A 55 13.01 -2.53 -15.06
C SER A 55 12.73 -1.47 -13.99
N ALA A 56 13.22 -0.25 -14.18
CA ALA A 56 12.82 0.90 -13.36
C ALA A 56 11.28 1.14 -13.40
N ILE A 57 10.62 0.63 -14.45
CA ILE A 57 9.17 0.67 -14.62
C ILE A 57 8.46 -0.22 -13.60
N SER A 58 9.00 -1.40 -13.23
CA SER A 58 8.38 -2.24 -12.20
C SER A 58 8.33 -1.52 -10.86
N LEU A 59 9.41 -0.83 -10.50
CA LEU A 59 9.53 -0.08 -9.26
C LEU A 59 8.53 1.09 -9.22
N ALA A 60 8.34 1.80 -10.34
CA ALA A 60 7.32 2.84 -10.46
C ALA A 60 5.90 2.28 -10.31
N ILE A 61 5.61 1.12 -10.92
CA ILE A 61 4.30 0.45 -10.82
C ILE A 61 4.05 -0.03 -9.38
N LEU A 62 5.08 -0.58 -8.71
CA LEU A 62 5.03 -0.99 -7.30
C LEU A 62 4.73 0.19 -6.38
N ILE A 63 5.42 1.32 -6.57
CA ILE A 63 5.17 2.55 -5.80
C ILE A 63 3.77 3.08 -6.06
N ALA A 64 3.31 3.09 -7.32
CA ALA A 64 1.98 3.54 -7.68
C ALA A 64 0.89 2.64 -7.05
N GLY A 65 1.05 1.32 -7.11
CA GLY A 65 0.15 0.36 -6.48
C GLY A 65 0.11 0.51 -4.97
N ALA A 66 1.28 0.63 -4.33
CA ALA A 66 1.38 0.88 -2.89
C ALA A 66 0.71 2.20 -2.47
N SER A 67 0.91 3.26 -3.26
CA SER A 67 0.32 4.57 -2.98
C SER A 67 -1.20 4.55 -3.14
N ALA A 68 -1.71 3.94 -4.21
CA ALA A 68 -3.14 3.79 -4.44
C ALA A 68 -3.81 2.95 -3.34
N GLY A 69 -3.24 1.79 -3.03
CA GLY A 69 -3.73 0.93 -1.95
C GLY A 69 -3.68 1.62 -0.59
N GLY A 70 -2.59 2.34 -0.31
CA GLY A 70 -2.40 3.06 0.95
C GLY A 70 -3.39 4.20 1.13
N TYR A 71 -3.65 4.96 0.07
CA TYR A 71 -4.65 6.02 0.07
C TYR A 71 -6.08 5.49 0.31
N VAL A 72 -6.47 4.43 -0.42
CA VAL A 72 -7.78 3.79 -0.26
C VAL A 72 -7.94 3.21 1.15
N GLY A 73 -6.91 2.53 1.65
CA GLY A 73 -6.89 1.97 3.01
C GLY A 73 -7.03 3.04 4.08
N ALA A 74 -6.26 4.13 3.97
CA ALA A 74 -6.33 5.24 4.91
C ALA A 74 -7.71 5.92 4.90
N GLN A 75 -8.29 6.17 3.71
CA GLN A 75 -9.65 6.69 3.60
C GLN A 75 -10.69 5.77 4.25
N ALA A 76 -10.59 4.46 4.03
CA ALA A 76 -11.47 3.49 4.67
C ALA A 76 -11.33 3.54 6.21
N GLY A 77 -10.11 3.65 6.72
CA GLY A 77 -9.83 3.82 8.14
C GLY A 77 -10.47 5.08 8.73
N VAL A 78 -10.35 6.23 8.06
CA VAL A 78 -11.00 7.48 8.49
C VAL A 78 -12.52 7.34 8.51
N ARG A 79 -13.11 6.75 7.46
CA ARG A 79 -14.57 6.53 7.38
C ARG A 79 -15.07 5.60 8.49
N LEU A 80 -14.32 4.56 8.83
CA LEU A 80 -14.67 3.65 9.93
C LEU A 80 -14.69 4.36 11.29
N VAL A 81 -13.72 5.23 11.54
CA VAL A 81 -13.67 6.03 12.78
C VAL A 81 -14.84 7.00 12.84
N GLN A 82 -15.14 7.72 11.75
CA GLN A 82 -16.27 8.64 11.67
C GLN A 82 -17.62 7.94 11.88
N ALA A 83 -17.83 6.78 11.23
CA ALA A 83 -19.04 5.99 11.39
C ALA A 83 -19.25 5.48 12.83
N ARG A 84 -18.15 5.28 13.58
CA ARG A 84 -18.21 4.89 14.99
C ARG A 84 -18.51 6.07 15.91
N ALA A 85 -17.98 7.25 15.62
CA ALA A 85 -18.22 8.47 16.38
C ALA A 85 -19.65 9.02 16.21
N GLY A 86 -20.30 8.81 15.06
CA GLY A 86 -21.70 9.21 14.83
C GLY A 86 -22.74 8.28 15.47
N ARG A 87 -22.33 7.22 16.16
CA ARG A 87 -23.22 6.24 16.83
C ARG A 87 -23.25 6.36 18.36
N SER A 88 -22.50 7.32 18.92
CA SER A 88 -22.45 7.66 20.35
C SER A 88 -23.19 8.95 20.62
#